data_AF-A0A9D4URD6-F1
#
_entry.id   AF-A0A9D4URD6-F1
#
_cell.length_a   1.000
_cell.length_b   1.000
_cell.length_c   1.000
_cell.angle_alpha   90.00
_cell.angle_beta   90.00
_cell.angle_gamma   90.00
#
_symmetry.space_group_name_H-M   'P 1'
#
loop_
_entity.id
_entity.type
_entity.pdbx_description
1 polymer ?
#
loop_
_entity_poly.entity_id
_entity_poly.type
_entity_poly.pdbx_seq_one_letter_code
_entity_poly.pdbx_strand_id
1 'polypeptide(L)'
;MAESNANTSENNATVSATLSLGAQFESLDVLRSKIQEQAIKSHVELRHAKRDRSRYTVVCKAEGCMWRLHASLVSGGPGCIVKAFHDEHTCGGATQLGNKEATAEWVATRYVEKLRDHPMYRPKELMADLRREVGVSISYKVAWKAKQLALGIIHGDHAKSYGKLQSYCDKLVASNPGTVAHL
;
A
#
# COMPACT_ATOMS: atom_id res chain seq x y z
N MET A 1 -22.44 -11.36 -45.13
CA MET A 1 -22.59 -10.02 -44.54
C MET A 1 -22.80 -10.25 -43.05
N ALA A 2 -21.69 -10.36 -42.30
CA ALA A 2 -21.11 -9.26 -41.50
C ALA A 2 -21.98 -9.00 -40.26
N GLU A 3 -21.53 -9.04 -39.01
CA GLU A 3 -20.21 -9.16 -38.39
C GLU A 3 -20.40 -9.69 -36.96
N SER A 4 -19.36 -10.37 -36.49
CA SER A 4 -19.07 -10.75 -35.12
C SER A 4 -19.15 -9.57 -34.15
N ASN A 5 -19.47 -9.82 -32.87
CA ASN A 5 -18.67 -9.24 -31.80
C ASN A 5 -18.77 -10.08 -30.53
N ALA A 6 -17.68 -10.80 -30.28
CA ALA A 6 -17.28 -11.28 -28.98
C ALA A 6 -17.05 -10.07 -28.07
N ASN A 7 -17.51 -10.14 -26.82
CA ASN A 7 -16.93 -9.33 -25.77
C ASN A 7 -16.43 -10.25 -24.67
N THR A 8 -15.19 -10.68 -24.88
CA THR A 8 -14.34 -11.41 -23.96
C THR A 8 -14.03 -10.51 -22.77
N SER A 9 -14.12 -11.09 -21.59
CA SER A 9 -13.64 -10.60 -20.31
C SER A 9 -12.31 -9.83 -20.38
N GLU A 10 -12.32 -8.56 -19.96
CA GLU A 10 -11.11 -7.87 -19.51
C GLU A 10 -11.09 -7.86 -17.99
N ASN A 11 -10.67 -9.00 -17.43
CA ASN A 11 -10.18 -9.08 -16.07
C ASN A 11 -8.83 -8.35 -16.01
N ASN A 12 -8.83 -7.08 -15.61
CA ASN A 12 -7.61 -6.38 -15.24
C ASN A 12 -7.13 -6.88 -13.86
N ALA A 13 -6.67 -8.13 -13.82
CA ALA A 13 -5.88 -8.65 -12.72
C ALA A 13 -4.48 -8.05 -12.85
N THR A 14 -4.18 -7.09 -11.98
CA THR A 14 -2.84 -6.52 -11.81
C THR A 14 -1.83 -7.66 -11.66
N VAL A 15 -1.08 -7.96 -12.72
CA VAL A 15 -0.02 -8.97 -12.68
C VAL A 15 1.02 -8.47 -11.68
N SER A 16 0.98 -9.05 -10.49
CA SER A 16 1.83 -8.64 -9.38
C SER A 16 3.26 -9.08 -9.68
N ALA A 17 4.06 -8.21 -10.30
CA ALA A 17 5.43 -8.51 -10.70
C ALA A 17 6.25 -9.07 -9.51
N THR A 18 6.85 -10.24 -9.72
CA THR A 18 7.74 -10.89 -8.75
C THR A 18 9.05 -10.10 -8.64
N LEU A 19 9.63 -10.05 -7.44
CA LEU A 19 10.94 -9.43 -7.26
C LEU A 19 12.01 -10.32 -7.90
N SER A 20 12.65 -9.82 -8.96
CA SER A 20 13.75 -10.50 -9.65
C SER A 20 14.69 -9.45 -10.25
N LEU A 21 15.92 -9.88 -10.58
CA LEU A 21 16.84 -9.04 -11.33
C LEU A 21 16.21 -8.64 -12.67
N GLY A 22 16.27 -7.36 -13.02
CA GLY A 22 15.67 -6.82 -14.25
C GLY A 22 14.16 -6.56 -14.19
N ALA A 23 13.47 -6.91 -13.09
CA ALA A 23 12.04 -6.64 -12.93
C ALA A 23 11.74 -5.13 -12.99
N GLN A 24 10.67 -4.77 -13.68
CA GLN A 24 10.20 -3.40 -13.82
C GLN A 24 8.91 -3.17 -13.03
N PHE A 25 8.80 -1.99 -12.43
CA PHE A 25 7.64 -1.56 -11.67
C PHE A 25 7.23 -0.17 -12.11
N GLU A 26 5.93 0.13 -12.03
CA GLU A 26 5.33 1.41 -12.45
C GLU A 26 5.88 2.61 -11.67
N SER A 27 6.30 2.40 -10.43
CA SER A 27 6.96 3.42 -9.61
C SER A 27 7.81 2.81 -8.50
N LEU A 28 8.68 3.63 -7.90
CA LEU A 28 9.41 3.24 -6.69
C LEU A 28 8.48 2.91 -5.51
N ASP A 29 7.28 3.50 -5.44
CA ASP A 29 6.35 3.26 -4.34
C ASP A 29 5.65 1.89 -4.46
N VAL A 30 5.34 1.46 -5.68
CA VAL A 30 4.88 0.08 -5.95
C VAL A 30 5.97 -0.91 -5.56
N LEU A 31 7.22 -0.67 -5.99
CA LEU A 31 8.35 -1.52 -5.63
C LEU A 31 8.56 -1.59 -4.10
N ARG A 32 8.54 -0.44 -3.41
CA ARG A 32 8.68 -0.38 -1.95
C ARG A 32 7.59 -1.18 -1.25
N SER A 33 6.33 -1.05 -1.68
CA SER A 33 5.20 -1.80 -1.13
C SER A 33 5.38 -3.31 -1.32
N LYS A 34 5.85 -3.74 -2.50
CA LYS A 34 6.12 -5.15 -2.79
C LYS A 34 7.24 -5.72 -1.92
N ILE A 35 8.33 -4.97 -1.75
CA ILE A 35 9.44 -5.33 -0.87
C ILE A 35 9.00 -5.42 0.58
N GLN A 36 8.19 -4.46 1.04
CA GLN A 36 7.62 -4.45 2.39
C GLN A 36 6.75 -5.69 2.62
N GLU A 37 5.90 -6.04 1.65
CA GLU A 37 5.06 -7.25 1.73
C GLU A 37 5.90 -8.54 1.81
N GLN A 38 6.95 -8.67 0.99
CA GLN A 38 7.86 -9.83 1.06
C GLN A 38 8.62 -9.88 2.39
N ALA A 39 9.07 -8.74 2.91
CA ALA A 39 9.75 -8.68 4.20
C ALA A 39 8.87 -9.14 5.36
N ILE A 40 7.60 -8.74 5.35
CA ILE A 40 6.60 -9.17 6.34
C ILE A 40 6.37 -10.68 6.26
N LYS A 41 6.17 -11.22 5.05
CA LYS A 41 5.96 -12.66 4.82
C LYS A 41 7.15 -13.52 5.24
N SER A 42 8.36 -13.04 4.97
CA SER A 42 9.60 -13.72 5.35
C SER A 42 10.01 -13.45 6.80
N HIS A 43 9.20 -12.70 7.56
CA HIS A 43 9.49 -12.31 8.94
C HIS A 43 10.86 -11.63 9.11
N VAL A 44 11.27 -10.80 8.16
CA VAL A 44 12.54 -10.05 8.24
C VAL A 44 12.29 -8.56 8.40
N GLU A 45 13.22 -7.89 9.07
CA GLU A 45 13.28 -6.43 9.08
C GLU A 45 14.32 -5.94 8.07
N LEU A 46 13.99 -4.84 7.40
CA LEU A 46 14.86 -4.22 6.42
C LEU A 46 15.46 -2.92 6.93
N ARG A 47 16.56 -2.50 6.32
CA ARG A 47 17.19 -1.19 6.52
C ARG A 47 17.40 -0.53 5.17
N HIS A 48 17.03 0.74 5.06
CA HIS A 48 17.35 1.54 3.88
C HIS A 48 18.83 1.90 3.88
N ALA A 49 19.59 1.32 2.97
CA ALA A 49 21.01 1.66 2.78
C ALA A 49 21.16 2.98 2.02
N LYS A 50 20.32 3.22 1.01
CA LYS A 50 20.21 4.49 0.29
C LYS A 50 18.77 4.72 -0.14
N ARG A 51 18.26 5.92 0.08
CA ARG A 51 16.94 6.36 -0.38
C ARG A 51 17.09 7.76 -0.93
N ASP A 52 17.08 7.89 -2.24
CA ASP A 52 16.98 9.18 -2.92
C ASP A 52 15.78 9.19 -3.88
N ARG A 53 15.57 10.30 -4.59
CA ARG A 53 14.42 10.44 -5.51
C ARG A 53 14.51 9.50 -6.72
N SER A 54 15.69 9.01 -7.05
CA SER A 54 16.00 8.29 -8.28
C SER A 54 16.44 6.83 -8.06
N ARG A 55 16.84 6.48 -6.84
CA ARG A 55 17.42 5.18 -6.47
C ARG A 55 16.92 4.73 -5.12
N TYR A 56 16.77 3.42 -5.00
CA TYR A 56 16.34 2.77 -3.79
C TYR A 56 17.22 1.54 -3.54
N THR A 57 17.95 1.56 -2.42
CA THR A 57 18.76 0.44 -1.97
C THR A 57 18.31 0.03 -0.58
N VAL A 58 17.95 -1.22 -0.45
CA VAL A 58 17.49 -1.82 0.79
C VAL A 58 18.28 -3.10 1.06
N VAL A 59 18.58 -3.33 2.33
CA VAL A 59 19.31 -4.50 2.81
C VAL A 59 18.56 -5.12 3.97
N CYS A 60 18.79 -6.40 4.24
CA CYS A 60 18.32 -6.98 5.49
C CYS A 60 19.01 -6.28 6.68
N LYS A 61 18.27 -6.11 7.77
CA LYS A 61 18.78 -5.47 8.99
C LYS A 61 19.67 -6.41 9.81
N ALA A 62 19.48 -7.72 9.70
CA ALA A 62 20.26 -8.72 10.42
C ALA A 62 21.74 -8.66 10.03
N GLU A 63 22.62 -8.76 11.02
CA GLU A 63 24.07 -8.74 10.82
C GLU A 63 24.52 -9.97 10.03
N GLY A 64 25.45 -9.79 9.08
CA GLY A 64 25.93 -10.86 8.20
C GLY A 64 24.94 -11.34 7.14
N CYS A 65 23.71 -10.79 7.09
CA CYS A 65 22.74 -11.17 6.08
C CYS A 65 23.07 -10.53 4.73
N MET A 66 23.17 -11.36 3.68
CA MET A 66 23.54 -10.91 2.34
C MET A 66 22.36 -10.38 1.51
N TRP A 67 21.13 -10.55 1.98
CA TRP A 67 19.95 -10.11 1.25
C TRP A 67 19.99 -8.60 0.98
N ARG A 68 19.82 -8.25 -0.30
CA ARG A 68 19.94 -6.88 -0.79
C ARG A 68 19.18 -6.68 -2.09
N LEU A 69 18.52 -5.53 -2.21
CA LEU A 69 17.93 -5.07 -3.46
C LEU A 69 18.37 -3.64 -3.77
N HIS A 70 18.72 -3.41 -5.04
CA HIS A 70 18.97 -2.10 -5.60
C HIS A 70 18.11 -1.87 -6.84
N ALA A 71 17.39 -0.76 -6.86
CA ALA A 71 16.60 -0.32 -8.00
C ALA A 71 16.84 1.16 -8.29
N SER A 72 16.57 1.56 -9.53
CA SER A 72 16.56 2.96 -9.94
C SER A 72 15.44 3.26 -10.90
N LEU A 73 15.04 4.52 -10.98
CA LEU A 73 14.13 5.01 -12.01
C LEU A 73 14.68 4.72 -13.42
N VAL A 74 13.77 4.47 -14.35
CA VAL A 74 14.03 4.41 -15.78
C VAL A 74 14.02 5.84 -16.33
N SER A 75 14.96 6.17 -17.19
CA SER A 75 15.02 7.51 -17.81
C SER A 75 13.75 7.79 -18.61
N GLY A 76 13.16 8.98 -18.41
CA GLY A 76 11.99 9.42 -19.19
C GLY A 76 10.64 8.90 -18.70
N GLY A 77 10.57 8.21 -17.55
CA GLY A 77 9.30 7.75 -16.99
C GLY A 77 9.29 7.61 -15.46
N PRO A 78 8.11 7.41 -14.85
CA PRO A 78 7.98 7.20 -13.40
C PRO A 78 8.41 5.80 -12.96
N GLY A 79 8.55 4.86 -13.90
CA GLY A 79 8.89 3.47 -13.65
C GLY A 79 10.30 3.27 -13.10
N CYS A 80 10.53 2.10 -12.51
CA CYS A 80 11.83 1.71 -11.99
C CYS A 80 12.19 0.28 -12.37
N ILE A 81 13.49 -0.02 -12.39
CA ILE A 81 14.05 -1.33 -12.69
C ILE A 81 14.93 -1.82 -11.54
N VAL A 82 14.82 -3.10 -11.19
CA VAL A 82 15.72 -3.77 -10.24
C VAL A 82 17.05 -4.06 -10.93
N LYS A 83 18.12 -3.40 -10.48
CA LYS A 83 19.47 -3.47 -11.09
C LYS A 83 20.41 -4.44 -10.37
N ALA A 84 20.17 -4.72 -9.10
CA ALA A 84 20.89 -5.74 -8.37
C ALA A 84 19.95 -6.38 -7.36
N PHE A 85 19.99 -7.70 -7.26
CA PHE A 85 19.16 -8.42 -6.32
C PHE A 85 19.90 -9.67 -5.83
N HIS A 86 20.05 -9.77 -4.52
CA HIS A 86 20.53 -10.95 -3.83
C HIS A 86 19.39 -11.44 -2.95
N ASP A 87 18.67 -12.47 -3.41
CA ASP A 87 17.41 -12.93 -2.80
C ASP A 87 17.59 -14.03 -1.75
N GLU A 88 18.79 -14.18 -1.21
CA GLU A 88 19.05 -15.15 -0.15
C GLU A 88 19.18 -14.46 1.20
N HIS A 89 18.25 -14.79 2.10
CA HIS A 89 18.34 -14.47 3.51
C HIS A 89 19.12 -15.57 4.24
N THR A 90 20.24 -15.23 4.86
CA THR A 90 20.99 -16.14 5.76
C THR A 90 20.59 -16.00 7.23
N CYS A 91 19.69 -15.06 7.54
CA CYS A 91 19.29 -14.73 8.90
C CYS A 91 18.19 -15.63 9.50
N GLY A 92 17.67 -16.61 8.76
CA GLY A 92 16.64 -17.55 9.24
C GLY A 92 15.27 -16.93 9.55
N GLY A 93 15.04 -15.66 9.20
CA GLY A 93 13.88 -14.89 9.64
C GLY A 93 14.01 -14.48 11.12
N ALA A 94 13.48 -13.31 11.48
CA ALA A 94 13.39 -12.94 12.88
C ALA A 94 12.39 -13.88 13.58
N THR A 95 12.85 -14.63 14.57
CA THR A 95 11.98 -15.41 15.49
C THR A 95 11.10 -14.52 16.37
N GLN A 96 11.22 -13.20 16.25
CA GLN A 96 10.41 -12.25 16.98
C GLN A 96 9.13 -11.96 16.23
N LEU A 97 8.01 -12.05 16.96
CA LEU A 97 6.67 -11.70 16.47
C LEU A 97 6.57 -10.24 16.00
N GLY A 98 7.49 -9.36 16.39
CA GLY A 98 7.50 -7.96 15.96
C GLY A 98 8.17 -7.78 14.60
N ASN A 99 7.51 -7.04 13.71
CA ASN A 99 8.10 -6.60 12.44
C ASN A 99 7.80 -5.12 12.20
N LYS A 100 8.85 -4.27 12.17
CA LYS A 100 8.70 -2.83 11.90
C LYS A 100 8.17 -2.50 10.50
N GLU A 101 8.26 -3.44 9.56
CA GLU A 101 7.67 -3.31 8.23
C GLU A 101 6.13 -3.38 8.29
N ALA A 102 5.52 -3.97 9.32
CA ALA A 102 4.07 -3.93 9.54
C ALA A 102 3.63 -2.57 10.09
N THR A 103 3.80 -1.52 9.28
CA THR A 103 3.46 -0.14 9.60
C THR A 103 1.95 0.07 9.68
N ALA A 104 1.51 1.16 10.32
CA ALA A 104 0.09 1.48 10.41
C ALA A 104 -0.54 1.67 9.02
N GLU A 105 0.22 2.23 8.07
CA GLU A 105 -0.19 2.44 6.69
C GLU A 105 -0.37 1.10 5.95
N TRP A 106 0.57 0.16 6.12
CA TRP A 106 0.45 -1.19 5.52
C TRP A 106 -0.74 -1.95 6.10
N VAL A 107 -0.91 -1.91 7.42
CA VAL A 107 -2.04 -2.52 8.11
C VAL A 107 -3.36 -1.88 7.67
N ALA A 108 -3.40 -0.55 7.51
CA ALA A 108 -4.59 0.17 7.05
C ALA A 108 -5.02 -0.37 5.68
N THR A 109 -4.14 -0.35 4.68
CA THR A 109 -4.42 -0.83 3.32
C THR A 109 -4.95 -2.26 3.31
N ARG A 110 -4.38 -3.14 4.15
CA ARG A 110 -4.84 -4.53 4.26
C ARG A 110 -6.25 -4.66 4.84
N TYR A 111 -6.62 -3.82 5.80
CA TYR A 111 -7.89 -3.90 6.52
C TYR A 111 -8.96 -2.92 6.02
N VAL A 112 -8.70 -2.15 4.94
CA VAL A 112 -9.69 -1.20 4.36
C VAL A 112 -11.02 -1.87 4.09
N GLU A 113 -11.03 -2.99 3.36
CA GLU A 113 -12.27 -3.67 2.97
C GLU A 113 -13.04 -4.18 4.20
N LYS A 114 -12.32 -4.82 5.14
CA LYS A 114 -12.93 -5.33 6.37
C LYS A 114 -13.54 -4.22 7.23
N LEU A 115 -12.86 -3.07 7.32
CA LEU A 115 -13.33 -1.90 8.06
C LEU A 115 -14.45 -1.16 7.34
N ARG A 116 -14.58 -1.31 6.02
CA ARG A 116 -15.72 -0.81 5.26
C ARG A 116 -16.99 -1.56 5.65
N ASP A 117 -16.90 -2.88 5.75
CA ASP A 117 -18.03 -3.73 6.14
C ASP A 117 -18.32 -3.66 7.66
N HIS A 118 -17.26 -3.50 8.46
CA HIS A 118 -17.35 -3.49 9.93
C HIS A 118 -16.65 -2.26 10.54
N PRO A 119 -17.21 -1.05 10.46
CA PRO A 119 -16.55 0.17 10.96
C PRO A 119 -16.25 0.16 12.47
N MET A 120 -17.02 -0.60 13.24
CA MET A 120 -16.87 -0.74 14.69
C MET A 120 -15.76 -1.73 15.11
N TYR A 121 -15.09 -2.37 14.15
CA TYR A 121 -14.05 -3.36 14.40
C TYR A 121 -12.94 -2.80 15.32
N ARG A 122 -12.64 -3.50 16.40
CA ARG A 122 -11.81 -2.97 17.49
C ARG A 122 -10.33 -3.12 17.15
N PRO A 123 -9.46 -2.18 17.55
CA PRO A 123 -8.01 -2.33 17.34
C PRO A 123 -7.43 -3.63 17.92
N LYS A 124 -7.97 -4.13 19.04
CA LYS A 124 -7.57 -5.42 19.62
C LYS A 124 -7.91 -6.62 18.73
N GLU A 125 -9.07 -6.58 18.06
CA GLU A 125 -9.49 -7.62 17.11
C GLU A 125 -8.58 -7.59 15.88
N LEU A 126 -8.28 -6.39 15.39
CA LEU A 126 -7.32 -6.18 14.30
C LEU A 126 -5.94 -6.76 14.64
N MET A 127 -5.43 -6.54 15.86
CA MET A 127 -4.15 -7.11 16.30
C MET A 127 -4.19 -8.65 16.31
N ALA A 128 -5.28 -9.24 16.83
CA ALA A 128 -5.42 -10.68 16.91
C ALA A 128 -5.51 -11.32 15.53
N ASP A 129 -6.26 -10.70 14.62
CA ASP A 129 -6.42 -11.16 13.25
C ASP A 129 -5.12 -11.01 12.46
N LEU A 130 -4.40 -9.90 12.61
CA LEU A 130 -3.11 -9.72 11.97
C LEU A 130 -2.11 -10.78 12.41
N ARG A 131 -2.09 -11.10 13.71
CA ARG A 131 -1.25 -12.18 14.25
C ARG A 131 -1.67 -13.55 13.70
N ARG A 132 -2.97 -13.81 13.55
CA ARG A 132 -3.48 -15.09 13.04
C ARG A 132 -3.21 -15.28 11.55
N GLU A 133 -3.38 -14.22 10.76
CA GLU A 133 -3.27 -14.25 9.30
C GLU A 133 -1.82 -14.13 8.80
N VAL A 134 -0.99 -13.34 9.50
CA VAL A 134 0.35 -12.94 9.03
C VAL A 134 1.45 -13.38 9.99
N GLY A 135 1.12 -13.81 11.21
CA GLY A 135 2.12 -14.19 12.21
C GLY A 135 2.86 -12.99 12.83
N VAL A 136 2.42 -11.75 12.59
CA VAL A 136 3.06 -10.53 13.10
C VAL A 136 2.24 -9.89 14.21
N SER A 137 2.90 -9.51 15.29
CA SER A 137 2.35 -8.73 16.39
C SER A 137 2.70 -7.26 16.24
N ILE A 138 1.69 -6.40 16.37
CA ILE A 138 1.83 -4.94 16.37
C ILE A 138 1.39 -4.38 17.72
N SER A 139 1.80 -3.13 18.03
CA SER A 139 1.29 -2.44 19.22
C SER A 139 -0.14 -1.96 19.03
N TYR A 140 -0.86 -1.73 20.14
CA TYR A 140 -2.20 -1.15 20.12
C TYR A 140 -2.22 0.22 19.40
N LYS A 141 -1.18 1.05 19.61
CA LYS A 141 -1.06 2.36 18.96
C LYS A 141 -1.00 2.24 17.44
N VAL A 142 -0.28 1.25 16.92
CA VAL A 142 -0.21 0.95 15.47
C VAL A 142 -1.58 0.50 14.97
N ALA A 143 -2.24 -0.42 15.67
CA ALA A 143 -3.57 -0.91 15.29
C ALA A 143 -4.63 0.20 15.28
N TRP A 144 -4.62 1.07 16.30
CA TRP A 144 -5.52 2.21 16.37
C TRP A 144 -5.26 3.19 15.23
N LYS A 145 -3.98 3.55 14.96
CA LYS A 145 -3.62 4.44 13.85
C LYS A 145 -4.02 3.83 12.50
N ALA A 146 -3.78 2.54 12.30
CA ALA A 146 -4.17 1.82 11.09
C ALA A 146 -5.69 1.88 10.86
N LYS A 147 -6.49 1.70 11.92
CA LYS A 147 -7.94 1.86 11.85
C LYS A 147 -8.33 3.28 11.40
N GLN A 148 -7.74 4.32 11.99
CA GLN A 148 -8.04 5.71 11.61
C GLN A 148 -7.66 5.99 10.15
N LEU A 149 -6.50 5.52 9.70
CA LEU A 149 -6.06 5.65 8.32
C LEU A 149 -7.01 4.94 7.35
N ALA A 150 -7.41 3.70 7.66
CA ALA A 150 -8.35 2.95 6.83
C ALA A 150 -9.73 3.62 6.76
N LEU A 151 -10.26 4.13 7.88
CA LEU A 151 -11.51 4.90 7.88
C LEU A 151 -11.38 6.19 7.07
N GLY A 152 -10.24 6.87 7.13
CA GLY A 152 -9.95 8.02 6.27
C GLY A 152 -9.90 7.67 4.78
N ILE A 153 -9.40 6.49 4.42
CA ILE A 153 -9.44 5.98 3.04
C ILE A 153 -10.90 5.70 2.61
N ILE A 154 -11.71 5.11 3.49
CA ILE A 154 -13.11 4.73 3.21
C ILE A 154 -14.01 5.96 3.04
N HIS A 155 -13.96 6.89 3.98
CA HIS A 155 -14.82 8.08 3.96
C HIS A 155 -14.28 9.18 3.05
N GLY A 156 -13.03 9.03 2.61
CA GLY A 156 -12.31 10.04 1.87
C GLY A 156 -11.91 11.22 2.75
N ASP A 157 -11.32 12.22 2.09
CA ASP A 157 -10.94 13.46 2.75
C ASP A 157 -12.20 14.33 2.94
N HIS A 158 -12.79 14.27 4.13
CA HIS A 158 -13.93 15.10 4.48
C HIS A 158 -13.67 16.58 4.17
N ALA A 159 -12.46 17.09 4.40
CA ALA A 159 -12.14 18.49 4.12
C ALA A 159 -12.23 18.82 2.61
N LYS A 160 -11.80 17.90 1.74
CA LYS A 160 -11.99 18.04 0.29
C LYS A 160 -13.46 17.97 -0.12
N SER A 161 -14.27 17.15 0.55
CA SER A 161 -15.71 17.07 0.30
C SER A 161 -16.43 18.35 0.73
N TYR A 162 -16.12 18.90 1.92
CA TYR A 162 -16.65 20.17 2.40
C TYR A 162 -16.22 21.34 1.49
N GLY A 163 -14.98 21.35 1.00
CA GLY A 163 -14.51 22.37 0.05
C GLY A 163 -15.28 22.42 -1.28
N LYS A 164 -16.00 21.34 -1.65
CA LYS A 164 -16.83 21.30 -2.87
C LYS A 164 -18.25 21.79 -2.67
N LEU A 165 -18.70 21.94 -1.42
CA LEU A 165 -20.10 22.29 -1.12
C LEU A 165 -20.47 23.67 -1.65
N GLN A 166 -19.57 24.67 -1.55
CA GLN A 166 -19.83 26.00 -2.10
C GLN A 166 -20.09 25.93 -3.62
N SER A 167 -19.19 25.29 -4.36
CA SER A 167 -19.35 25.10 -5.81
C SER A 167 -20.60 24.30 -6.18
N TYR A 168 -21.02 23.37 -5.32
CA TYR A 168 -22.26 22.63 -5.51
C TYR A 168 -23.48 23.53 -5.33
N CYS A 169 -23.53 24.36 -4.27
CA CYS A 169 -24.58 25.35 -4.07
C CYS A 169 -24.68 26.32 -5.25
N ASP A 170 -23.56 26.86 -5.71
CA ASP A 170 -23.51 27.79 -6.85
C ASP A 170 -24.08 27.14 -8.12
N LYS A 171 -23.71 25.88 -8.40
CA LYS A 171 -24.25 25.12 -9.54
C LYS A 171 -25.72 24.81 -9.39
N LEU A 172 -26.19 24.50 -8.20
CA LEU A 172 -27.59 24.18 -7.92
C LEU A 172 -28.49 25.38 -8.23
N VAL A 173 -28.08 26.57 -7.81
CA VAL A 173 -28.77 27.85 -8.09
C VAL A 173 -28.75 28.15 -9.59
N ALA A 174 -27.61 27.95 -10.26
CA ALA A 174 -27.47 28.19 -11.69
C ALA A 174 -28.33 27.26 -12.55
N SER A 175 -28.42 25.97 -12.19
CA SER A 175 -29.19 24.97 -12.95
C SER A 175 -30.70 25.02 -12.69
N ASN A 176 -31.13 25.47 -11.50
CA ASN A 176 -32.53 25.55 -11.12
C ASN A 176 -32.90 26.96 -10.63
N PRO A 177 -33.19 27.89 -11.56
CA PRO A 177 -33.58 29.25 -11.23
C PRO A 177 -34.76 29.26 -10.25
N GLY A 178 -34.62 29.97 -9.14
CA GLY A 178 -35.59 30.00 -8.03
C GLY A 178 -35.22 29.13 -6.83
N THR A 179 -34.20 28.28 -6.96
CA THR A 179 -33.61 27.57 -5.81
C THR A 179 -32.73 28.52 -5.01
N VAL A 180 -32.88 28.51 -3.68
CA VAL A 180 -31.99 29.22 -2.75
C VAL A 180 -31.14 28.19 -2.02
N ALA A 181 -29.83 28.23 -2.23
CA ALA A 181 -28.86 27.39 -1.54
C ALA A 181 -27.60 28.21 -1.21
N HIS A 182 -27.18 28.18 0.04
CA HIS A 182 -26.01 28.91 0.57
C HIS A 182 -25.37 28.07 1.69
N LEU A 183 -24.04 28.17 1.84
CA LEU A 183 -23.29 27.57 2.95
C LEU A 183 -23.17 28.52 4.14
#